data_AF-A0A258QU53-F1
#
_entry.id   AF-A0A258QU53-F1
#
_cell.length_a   1.000
_cell.length_b   1.000
_cell.length_c   1.000
_cell.angle_alpha   90.00
_cell.angle_beta   90.00
_cell.angle_gamma   90.00
#
_symmetry.space_group_name_H-M   'P 1'
#
loop_
_entity.id
_entity.type
_entity.pdbx_description
1 polymer ?
#
loop_
_entity_poly.entity_id
_entity_poly.type
_entity_poly.pdbx_seq_one_letter_code
_entity_poly.pdbx_strand_id
1 'polypeptide(L)'
;MEATTYNYKVVRQFAIMTVVWGIVGMLVGVTLAAQLIWPELTYGIEWLSYGRLRPLHTNAVIFAFGGSGLFAVSYYIVQRTCQVRLWAEKLAAFTFWGWMAVIVLAAITLPMGYTSSKEYAELEWPIDILITLVWVAYALVFFGTIAKRKTKHIYVSNWFFGAYILTIAILHIVNNAEIPIALFGGSLFKSYSAYAGVQ
;
A
#
# COMPACT_ATOMS: atom_id res chain seq x y z
N MET A 1 0.15 22.84 24.70
CA MET A 1 0.97 23.69 23.82
C MET A 1 0.98 23.02 22.45
N GLU A 2 0.35 23.62 21.44
CA GLU A 2 0.33 23.04 20.08
C GLU A 2 1.75 23.13 19.51
N ALA A 3 2.35 21.99 19.12
CA ALA A 3 3.71 21.98 18.61
C ALA A 3 3.81 22.86 17.36
N THR A 4 4.68 23.86 17.40
CA THR A 4 4.84 24.87 16.34
C THR A 4 5.58 24.35 15.11
N THR A 5 6.22 23.18 15.21
CA THR A 5 6.99 22.56 14.13
C THR A 5 6.20 21.45 13.46
N TYR A 6 6.37 21.24 12.16
CA TYR A 6 5.72 20.13 11.45
C TYR A 6 6.22 18.75 11.91
N ASN A 7 5.39 17.71 11.76
CA ASN A 7 5.82 16.34 11.99
C ASN A 7 6.54 15.81 10.75
N TYR A 8 7.88 15.85 10.79
CA TYR A 8 8.74 15.29 9.74
C TYR A 8 9.24 13.88 10.02
N LYS A 9 8.91 13.30 11.18
CA LYS A 9 9.34 11.94 11.51
C LYS A 9 8.74 10.94 10.53
N VAL A 10 7.42 10.92 10.40
CA VAL A 10 6.70 10.00 9.51
C VAL A 10 7.03 10.25 8.04
N VAL A 11 7.18 11.52 7.65
CA VAL A 11 7.57 11.91 6.29
C VAL A 11 8.95 11.36 5.95
N ARG A 12 9.93 11.49 6.86
CA ARG A 12 11.29 10.97 6.65
C ARG A 12 11.30 9.45 6.58
N GLN A 13 10.55 8.80 7.46
CA GLN A 13 10.45 7.33 7.47
C GLN A 13 9.91 6.82 6.13
N PHE A 14 8.78 7.38 5.65
CA PHE A 14 8.25 7.01 4.34
C PHE A 14 9.19 7.37 3.20
N ALA A 15 9.82 8.56 3.20
CA ALA A 15 10.74 8.96 2.14
C ALA A 15 11.96 8.02 2.01
N ILE A 16 12.53 7.59 3.14
CA ILE A 16 13.62 6.59 3.14
C ILE A 16 13.09 5.27 2.58
N MET A 17 11.93 4.81 3.06
CA MET A 17 11.36 3.53 2.61
C MET A 17 10.91 3.57 1.14
N THR A 18 10.53 4.72 0.59
CA THR A 18 10.31 4.89 -0.84
C THR A 18 11.56 4.51 -1.62
N VAL A 19 12.73 5.02 -1.22
CA VAL A 19 13.99 4.68 -1.91
C VAL A 19 14.30 3.19 -1.77
N VAL A 20 14.17 2.63 -0.55
CA VAL A 20 14.42 1.22 -0.28
C VAL A 20 13.53 0.32 -1.14
N TRP A 21 12.22 0.57 -1.15
CA TRP A 21 11.27 -0.23 -1.91
C TRP A 21 11.36 0.02 -3.41
N GLY A 22 11.78 1.21 -3.84
CA GLY A 22 12.11 1.50 -5.24
C GLY A 22 13.23 0.60 -5.74
N ILE A 23 14.32 0.51 -4.97
CA ILE A 23 15.45 -0.39 -5.30
C ILE A 23 14.97 -1.85 -5.32
N VAL A 24 14.31 -2.32 -4.26
CA VAL A 24 13.83 -3.71 -4.17
C VAL A 24 12.88 -4.05 -5.32
N GLY A 25 11.85 -3.24 -5.55
CA GLY A 25 10.86 -3.47 -6.60
C GLY A 25 11.48 -3.50 -8.00
N MET A 26 12.37 -2.56 -8.30
CA MET A 26 13.07 -2.51 -9.60
C MET A 26 14.05 -3.68 -9.77
N LEU A 27 14.74 -4.13 -8.71
CA LEU A 27 15.62 -5.31 -8.75
C LEU A 27 14.84 -6.60 -9.07
N VAL A 28 13.68 -6.80 -8.45
CA VAL A 28 12.80 -7.94 -8.82
C VAL A 28 12.35 -7.81 -10.28
N GLY A 29 12.06 -6.58 -10.75
CA GLY A 29 11.72 -6.32 -12.15
C GLY A 29 12.81 -6.72 -13.13
N VAL A 30 14.07 -6.35 -12.85
CA VAL A 30 15.23 -6.76 -13.67
C VAL A 30 15.42 -8.27 -13.64
N THR A 31 15.21 -8.91 -12.49
CA THR A 31 15.29 -10.37 -12.35
C THR A 31 14.24 -11.08 -13.23
N LEU A 32 13.00 -10.59 -13.20
CA LEU A 32 11.91 -11.11 -14.06
C LEU A 32 12.19 -10.89 -15.54
N ALA A 33 12.72 -9.72 -15.92
CA ALA A 33 13.12 -9.44 -17.29
C ALA A 33 14.22 -10.42 -17.76
N ALA A 34 15.17 -10.77 -16.89
CA ALA A 34 16.18 -11.77 -17.18
C ALA A 34 15.59 -13.18 -17.31
N GLN A 35 14.60 -13.55 -16.50
CA GLN A 35 13.90 -14.85 -16.61
C GLN A 35 13.17 -15.04 -17.95
N LEU A 36 12.69 -13.96 -18.58
CA LEU A 36 12.07 -14.03 -19.91
C LEU A 36 13.08 -14.41 -21.02
N ILE A 37 14.36 -14.11 -20.82
CA ILE A 37 15.46 -14.45 -21.76
C ILE A 37 16.09 -15.79 -21.38
N TRP A 38 16.30 -16.01 -20.08
CA TRP A 38 16.90 -17.21 -19.51
C TRP A 38 15.94 -17.86 -18.50
N PRO A 39 15.00 -18.71 -18.96
CA PRO A 39 13.99 -19.33 -18.09
C PRO A 39 14.58 -20.18 -16.95
N GLU A 40 15.78 -20.72 -17.14
CA GLU A 40 16.45 -21.56 -16.14
C GLU A 40 17.22 -20.78 -15.05
N LEU A 41 17.16 -19.43 -15.07
CA LEU A 41 17.89 -18.57 -14.13
C LEU A 41 17.64 -18.91 -12.64
N THR A 42 16.51 -19.54 -12.33
CA THR A 42 16.09 -19.87 -10.96
C THR A 42 16.25 -21.35 -10.60
N TYR A 43 16.79 -22.17 -11.52
CA TYR A 43 17.07 -23.60 -11.30
C TYR A 43 15.88 -24.40 -10.74
N GLY A 44 14.65 -24.04 -11.12
CA GLY A 44 13.44 -24.74 -10.69
C GLY A 44 12.96 -24.41 -9.27
N ILE A 45 13.54 -23.40 -8.59
CA ILE A 45 13.08 -22.97 -7.26
C ILE A 45 11.69 -22.32 -7.38
N GLU A 46 10.69 -22.94 -6.75
CA GLU A 46 9.28 -22.61 -6.92
C GLU A 46 8.93 -21.16 -6.53
N TRP A 47 9.42 -20.67 -5.38
CA TRP A 47 9.16 -19.30 -4.92
C TRP A 47 9.91 -18.21 -5.69
N LEU A 48 10.90 -18.59 -6.53
CA LEU A 48 11.58 -17.67 -7.45
C LEU A 48 11.01 -17.74 -8.87
N SER A 49 10.02 -18.59 -9.14
CA SER A 49 9.41 -18.70 -10.46
C SER A 49 8.78 -17.39 -10.92
N TYR A 50 8.78 -17.18 -12.24
CA TYR A 50 8.23 -15.99 -12.88
C TYR A 50 6.79 -15.71 -12.45
N GLY A 51 5.96 -16.75 -12.39
CA GLY A 51 4.54 -16.63 -12.01
C GLY A 51 4.33 -16.10 -10.59
N ARG A 52 5.23 -16.39 -9.64
CA ARG A 52 5.13 -15.92 -8.26
C ARG A 52 5.85 -14.59 -8.01
N LEU A 53 6.97 -14.37 -8.69
CA LEU A 53 7.72 -13.12 -8.57
C LEU A 53 7.07 -11.95 -9.32
N ARG A 54 6.31 -12.19 -10.40
CA ARG A 54 5.58 -11.15 -11.14
C ARG A 54 4.64 -10.33 -10.25
N PRO A 55 3.68 -10.94 -9.53
CA PRO A 55 2.80 -10.17 -8.65
C PRO A 55 3.56 -9.49 -7.52
N LEU A 56 4.67 -10.09 -7.03
CA LEU A 56 5.55 -9.44 -6.05
C LEU A 56 6.18 -8.16 -6.61
N HIS A 57 6.72 -8.20 -7.84
CA HIS A 57 7.28 -7.01 -8.50
C HIS A 57 6.24 -5.91 -8.64
N THR A 58 5.06 -6.24 -9.16
CA THR A 58 3.95 -5.30 -9.35
C THR A 58 3.57 -4.63 -8.03
N ASN A 59 3.38 -5.42 -6.97
CA ASN A 59 3.01 -4.91 -5.65
C ASN A 59 4.14 -4.06 -5.03
N ALA A 60 5.40 -4.49 -5.18
CA ALA A 60 6.56 -3.76 -4.67
C ALA A 60 6.73 -2.40 -5.37
N VAL A 61 6.54 -2.31 -6.68
CA VAL A 61 6.71 -1.04 -7.40
C VAL A 61 5.52 -0.11 -7.18
N ILE A 62 4.28 -0.62 -7.17
CA ILE A 62 3.10 0.24 -7.05
C ILE A 62 2.82 0.61 -5.59
N PHE A 63 2.67 -0.37 -4.71
CA PHE A 63 2.23 -0.13 -3.34
C PHE A 63 3.39 0.13 -2.38
N ALA A 64 4.51 -0.59 -2.52
CA ALA A 64 5.65 -0.36 -1.65
C ALA A 64 6.40 0.92 -2.02
N PHE A 65 6.90 1.03 -3.26
CA PHE A 65 7.58 2.24 -3.76
C PHE A 65 6.60 3.40 -3.95
N GLY A 66 5.63 3.27 -4.86
CA GLY A 66 4.66 4.33 -5.17
C GLY A 66 3.84 4.74 -3.97
N GLY A 67 3.28 3.78 -3.23
CA GLY A 67 2.50 4.03 -2.02
C GLY A 67 3.30 4.74 -0.93
N SER A 68 4.52 4.29 -0.61
CA SER A 68 5.37 4.99 0.37
C SER A 68 5.71 6.42 -0.09
N GLY A 69 5.95 6.60 -1.40
CA GLY A 69 6.16 7.92 -1.99
C GLY A 69 4.96 8.83 -1.79
N LEU A 70 3.76 8.33 -2.06
CA LEU A 70 2.50 9.07 -1.88
C LEU A 70 2.26 9.43 -0.41
N PHE A 71 2.53 8.51 0.53
CA PHE A 71 2.45 8.82 1.97
C PHE A 71 3.42 9.93 2.38
N ALA A 72 4.68 9.87 1.94
CA ALA A 72 5.68 10.89 2.26
C ALA A 72 5.25 12.26 1.71
N VAL A 73 4.89 12.31 0.42
CA VAL A 73 4.55 13.55 -0.27
C VAL A 73 3.25 14.14 0.28
N SER A 74 2.20 13.33 0.48
CA SER A 74 0.92 13.83 0.99
C SER A 74 1.05 14.38 2.41
N TYR A 75 1.73 13.68 3.32
CA TYR A 75 1.95 14.14 4.69
C TYR A 75 2.83 15.38 4.76
N TYR A 76 3.78 15.54 3.84
CA TYR A 76 4.58 16.76 3.76
C TYR A 76 3.76 17.94 3.23
N ILE A 77 3.04 17.74 2.12
CA ILE A 77 2.29 18.78 1.43
C ILE A 77 1.09 19.25 2.25
N VAL A 78 0.30 18.35 2.82
CA VAL A 78 -0.92 18.72 3.56
C VAL A 78 -0.61 19.58 4.77
N GLN A 79 0.50 19.30 5.46
CA GLN A 79 0.95 20.11 6.60
C GLN A 79 1.30 21.53 6.18
N ARG A 80 2.05 21.68 5.10
CA ARG A 80 2.53 22.98 4.63
C ARG A 80 1.41 23.82 4.00
N THR A 81 0.59 23.20 3.16
CA THR A 81 -0.51 23.88 2.48
C THR A 81 -1.63 24.31 3.44
N CYS A 82 -1.89 23.52 4.49
CA CYS A 82 -2.84 23.89 5.54
C CYS A 82 -2.21 24.71 6.70
N GLN A 83 -0.88 24.87 6.68
CA GLN A 83 -0.08 25.54 7.72
C GLN A 83 -0.30 25.01 9.14
N VAL A 84 -0.49 23.70 9.25
CA VAL A 84 -0.70 22.99 10.52
C VAL A 84 0.08 21.69 10.56
N ARG A 85 0.39 21.23 11.77
CA ARG A 85 0.97 19.90 11.99
C ARG A 85 -0.08 18.81 11.71
N LEU A 86 0.38 17.60 11.35
CA LEU A 86 -0.49 16.44 11.14
C LEU A 86 -1.43 16.20 12.31
N TRP A 87 -2.69 15.93 11.99
CA TRP A 87 -3.67 15.45 12.94
C TRP A 87 -3.36 14.01 13.37
N ALA A 88 -3.60 13.70 14.65
CA ALA A 88 -3.38 12.38 15.27
C ALA A 88 -2.04 11.73 14.90
N GLU A 89 -0.91 12.31 15.35
CA GLU A 89 0.43 11.82 14.98
C GLU A 89 0.70 10.35 15.30
N LYS A 90 0.12 9.81 16.37
CA LYS A 90 0.23 8.38 16.70
C LYS A 90 -0.46 7.52 15.63
N LEU A 91 -1.56 8.00 15.07
CA LEU A 91 -2.26 7.36 13.96
C LEU A 91 -1.45 7.47 12.66
N ALA A 92 -0.76 8.59 12.42
CA ALA A 92 0.20 8.71 11.32
C ALA A 92 1.41 7.76 11.49
N ALA A 93 1.86 7.51 12.72
CA ALA A 93 2.89 6.49 12.96
C ALA A 93 2.35 5.06 12.73
N PHE A 94 1.08 4.81 13.07
CA PHE A 94 0.40 3.55 12.76
C PHE A 94 0.31 3.32 11.26
N THR A 95 -0.01 4.34 10.45
CA THR A 95 -0.05 4.17 8.99
C THR A 95 1.31 3.78 8.43
N PHE A 96 2.41 4.33 8.97
CA PHE A 96 3.76 3.91 8.60
C PHE A 96 4.02 2.43 8.90
N TRP A 97 3.90 2.03 10.16
CA TRP A 97 4.23 0.65 10.55
C TRP A 97 3.25 -0.38 9.96
N GLY A 98 1.98 -0.02 9.86
CA GLY A 98 0.97 -0.83 9.20
C GLY A 98 1.27 -1.02 7.71
N TRP A 99 1.67 0.04 7.00
CA TRP A 99 2.06 -0.06 5.59
C TRP A 99 3.33 -0.89 5.42
N MET A 100 4.32 -0.76 6.30
CA MET A 100 5.51 -1.62 6.28
C MET A 100 5.15 -3.09 6.52
N ALA A 101 4.21 -3.37 7.43
CA ALA A 101 3.72 -4.72 7.67
C ALA A 101 3.01 -5.30 6.44
N VAL A 102 2.16 -4.53 5.76
CA VAL A 102 1.53 -4.93 4.48
C VAL A 102 2.58 -5.32 3.45
N ILE A 103 3.62 -4.50 3.27
CA ILE A 103 4.66 -4.74 2.27
C ILE A 103 5.47 -6.01 2.61
N VAL A 104 5.82 -6.20 3.89
CA VAL A 104 6.54 -7.40 4.33
C VAL A 104 5.67 -8.64 4.17
N LEU A 105 4.38 -8.56 4.47
CA LEU A 105 3.44 -9.65 4.23
C LEU A 105 3.37 -9.99 2.75
N ALA A 106 3.24 -9.01 1.86
CA ALA A 106 3.29 -9.23 0.41
C ALA A 106 4.58 -9.91 -0.06
N ALA A 107 5.73 -9.51 0.50
CA ALA A 107 7.03 -10.10 0.20
C ALA A 107 7.16 -11.57 0.64
N ILE A 108 6.37 -12.00 1.62
CA ILE A 108 6.34 -13.38 2.10
C ILE A 108 5.26 -14.18 1.36
N THR A 109 4.03 -13.69 1.31
CA THR A 109 2.88 -14.47 0.86
C THR A 109 2.85 -14.71 -0.64
N LEU A 110 3.28 -13.73 -1.45
CA LEU A 110 3.26 -13.86 -2.91
C LEU A 110 4.26 -14.91 -3.42
N PRO A 111 5.52 -14.96 -2.97
CA PRO A 111 6.44 -16.07 -3.28
C PRO A 111 6.00 -17.43 -2.75
N MET A 112 5.22 -17.46 -1.66
CA MET A 112 4.59 -18.69 -1.15
C MET A 112 3.40 -19.15 -2.01
N GLY A 113 2.96 -18.35 -2.98
CA GLY A 113 1.87 -18.68 -3.89
C GLY A 113 0.48 -18.34 -3.38
N TYR A 114 0.35 -17.64 -2.25
CA TYR A 114 -0.93 -17.15 -1.77
C TYR A 114 -1.35 -15.93 -2.59
N THR A 115 -2.30 -16.13 -3.49
CA THR A 115 -2.82 -15.05 -4.32
C THR A 115 -4.29 -15.22 -4.68
N SER A 116 -5.00 -14.09 -4.70
CA SER A 116 -6.37 -13.97 -5.21
C SER A 116 -6.46 -14.09 -6.74
N SER A 117 -5.32 -14.05 -7.45
CA SER A 117 -5.18 -14.01 -8.92
C SER A 117 -5.77 -12.78 -9.62
N LYS A 118 -6.24 -11.77 -8.88
CA LYS A 118 -6.67 -10.47 -9.43
C LYS A 118 -5.49 -9.53 -9.55
N GLU A 119 -5.20 -9.01 -10.74
CA GLU A 119 -4.09 -8.05 -10.92
C GLU A 119 -4.27 -6.81 -10.04
N TYR A 120 -3.19 -6.37 -9.40
CA TYR A 120 -3.13 -5.26 -8.42
C TYR A 120 -3.98 -5.46 -7.15
N ALA A 121 -4.56 -6.63 -6.97
CA ALA A 121 -5.31 -7.04 -5.79
C ALA A 121 -4.93 -8.47 -5.39
N GLU A 122 -3.67 -8.85 -5.62
CA GLU A 122 -3.19 -10.24 -5.51
C GLU A 122 -3.13 -10.75 -4.08
N LEU A 123 -3.10 -9.86 -3.09
CA LEU A 123 -3.02 -10.20 -1.68
C LEU A 123 -4.33 -10.83 -1.20
N GLU A 124 -4.24 -11.73 -0.23
CA GLU A 124 -5.41 -12.45 0.30
C GLU A 124 -6.07 -11.67 1.44
N TRP A 125 -7.34 -11.99 1.72
CA TRP A 125 -8.23 -11.27 2.64
C TRP A 125 -7.64 -10.77 3.97
N PRO A 126 -6.73 -11.48 4.70
CA PRO A 126 -6.22 -10.96 5.96
C PRO A 126 -5.39 -9.69 5.74
N ILE A 127 -4.66 -9.64 4.62
CA ILE A 127 -3.84 -8.48 4.24
C ILE A 127 -4.74 -7.38 3.71
N ASP A 128 -5.83 -7.70 3.01
CA ASP A 128 -6.79 -6.71 2.53
C ASP A 128 -7.51 -5.97 3.66
N ILE A 129 -7.84 -6.68 4.74
CA ILE A 129 -8.37 -6.07 5.95
C ILE A 129 -7.32 -5.13 6.58
N LEU A 130 -6.06 -5.57 6.67
CA LEU A 130 -4.98 -4.74 7.20
C LEU A 130 -4.79 -3.47 6.35
N ILE A 131 -4.78 -3.60 5.02
CA ILE A 131 -4.73 -2.47 4.08
C ILE A 131 -5.89 -1.52 4.36
N THR A 132 -7.11 -2.04 4.48
CA THR A 132 -8.32 -1.23 4.75
C THR A 132 -8.17 -0.44 6.06
N LEU A 133 -7.71 -1.08 7.13
CA LEU A 133 -7.50 -0.41 8.43
C LEU A 133 -6.43 0.69 8.34
N VAL A 134 -5.31 0.42 7.67
CA VAL A 134 -4.23 1.39 7.45
C VAL A 134 -4.71 2.56 6.58
N TRP A 135 -5.50 2.28 5.54
CA TRP A 135 -6.00 3.30 4.62
C TRP A 135 -7.07 4.19 5.25
N VAL A 136 -7.95 3.62 6.09
CA VAL A 136 -8.90 4.40 6.89
C VAL A 136 -8.16 5.30 7.87
N ALA A 137 -7.15 4.77 8.58
CA ALA A 137 -6.30 5.57 9.46
C ALA A 137 -5.61 6.72 8.69
N TYR A 138 -5.13 6.46 7.48
CA TYR A 138 -4.54 7.46 6.60
C TYR A 138 -5.54 8.54 6.20
N ALA A 139 -6.75 8.16 5.78
CA ALA A 139 -7.82 9.09 5.44
C ALA A 139 -8.16 10.01 6.62
N LEU A 140 -8.31 9.44 7.83
CA LEU A 140 -8.57 10.21 9.04
C LEU A 140 -7.43 11.21 9.33
N VAL A 141 -6.17 10.79 9.22
CA VAL A 141 -5.01 11.69 9.36
C VAL A 141 -5.03 12.82 8.33
N PHE A 142 -5.27 12.50 7.06
CA PHE A 142 -5.21 13.46 5.97
C PHE A 142 -6.36 14.48 6.06
N PHE A 143 -7.60 14.02 6.12
CA PHE A 143 -8.77 14.89 6.21
C PHE A 143 -8.86 15.61 7.56
N GLY A 144 -8.44 14.98 8.66
CA GLY A 144 -8.32 15.63 9.97
C GLY A 144 -7.31 16.79 9.95
N THR A 145 -6.22 16.65 9.19
CA THR A 145 -5.24 17.74 9.01
C THR A 145 -5.83 18.90 8.20
N ILE A 146 -6.61 18.61 7.14
CA ILE A 146 -7.33 19.63 6.36
C ILE A 146 -8.40 20.34 7.19
N ALA A 147 -9.10 19.61 8.06
CA ALA A 147 -10.14 20.17 8.93
C ALA A 147 -9.57 21.21 9.91
N LYS A 148 -8.33 21.02 10.37
CA LYS A 148 -7.63 21.96 11.26
C LYS A 148 -6.88 23.09 10.56
N ARG A 149 -6.97 23.22 9.23
CA ARG A 149 -6.18 24.20 8.45
C ARG A 149 -6.34 25.64 8.94
N LYS A 150 -5.30 26.45 8.77
CA LYS A 150 -5.34 27.90 9.05
C LYS A 150 -5.87 28.72 7.86
N THR A 151 -5.67 28.24 6.64
CA THR A 151 -6.10 28.93 5.42
C THR A 151 -7.57 28.67 5.12
N LYS A 152 -8.32 29.68 4.67
CA LYS A 152 -9.75 29.48 4.32
C LYS A 152 -9.91 28.48 3.17
N HIS A 153 -9.08 28.63 2.13
CA HIS A 153 -9.09 27.75 0.96
C HIS A 153 -8.21 26.53 1.16
N ILE A 154 -8.62 25.42 0.55
CA ILE A 154 -7.85 24.18 0.45
C ILE A 154 -7.07 24.23 -0.85
N TYR A 155 -5.75 24.09 -0.79
CA TYR A 155 -4.90 24.08 -1.97
C TYR A 155 -5.22 22.89 -2.90
N VAL A 156 -5.15 23.10 -4.21
CA VAL A 156 -5.64 22.15 -5.22
C VAL A 156 -4.97 20.78 -5.13
N SER A 157 -3.69 20.69 -4.76
CA SER A 157 -3.04 19.39 -4.57
C SER A 157 -3.74 18.52 -3.51
N ASN A 158 -4.31 19.13 -2.48
CA ASN A 158 -5.08 18.40 -1.47
C ASN A 158 -6.43 17.91 -2.01
N TRP A 159 -6.96 18.47 -3.09
CA TRP A 159 -8.15 17.94 -3.77
C TRP A 159 -7.80 16.63 -4.47
N PHE A 160 -6.69 16.61 -5.21
CA PHE A 160 -6.20 15.39 -5.86
C PHE A 160 -5.85 14.32 -4.83
N PHE A 161 -5.15 14.67 -3.75
CA PHE A 161 -4.89 13.71 -2.68
C PHE A 161 -6.17 13.22 -1.99
N GLY A 162 -7.10 14.13 -1.67
CA GLY A 162 -8.38 13.75 -1.09
C GLY A 162 -9.17 12.79 -1.98
N ALA A 163 -9.25 13.08 -3.28
CA ALA A 163 -9.90 12.24 -4.27
C ALA A 163 -9.23 10.87 -4.39
N TYR A 164 -7.90 10.81 -4.51
CA TYR A 164 -7.18 9.54 -4.60
C TYR A 164 -7.39 8.67 -3.36
N ILE A 165 -7.35 9.25 -2.15
CA ILE A 165 -7.56 8.51 -0.90
C ILE A 165 -8.95 7.86 -0.89
N LEU A 166 -9.99 8.62 -1.24
CA LEU A 166 -11.36 8.14 -1.25
C LEU A 166 -11.61 7.11 -2.35
N THR A 167 -11.18 7.40 -3.58
CA THR A 167 -11.36 6.50 -4.72
C THR A 167 -10.65 5.17 -4.51
N ILE A 168 -9.41 5.18 -4.02
CA ILE A 168 -8.69 3.93 -3.73
C ILE A 168 -9.36 3.13 -2.61
N ALA A 169 -9.89 3.80 -1.57
CA ALA A 169 -10.61 3.09 -0.51
C ALA A 169 -11.83 2.34 -1.06
N ILE A 170 -12.61 2.99 -1.94
CA ILE A 170 -13.78 2.39 -2.58
C ILE A 170 -13.34 1.23 -3.50
N LEU A 171 -12.34 1.46 -4.35
CA LEU A 171 -11.83 0.44 -5.26
C LEU A 171 -11.31 -0.78 -4.50
N HIS A 172 -10.54 -0.60 -3.43
CA HIS A 172 -10.00 -1.69 -2.62
C HIS A 172 -11.12 -2.50 -1.96
N ILE A 173 -12.07 -1.84 -1.28
CA ILE A 173 -13.16 -2.52 -0.56
C ILE A 173 -14.06 -3.30 -1.53
N VAL A 174 -14.41 -2.71 -2.67
CA VAL A 174 -15.29 -3.34 -3.64
C VAL A 174 -14.55 -4.46 -4.39
N ASN A 175 -13.31 -4.23 -4.83
CA ASN A 175 -12.55 -5.21 -5.60
C ASN A 175 -12.19 -6.46 -4.77
N ASN A 176 -11.98 -6.27 -3.47
CA ASN A 176 -11.55 -7.31 -2.54
C ASN A 176 -12.70 -7.80 -1.65
N ALA A 177 -13.95 -7.62 -2.08
CA ALA A 177 -15.07 -8.32 -1.46
C ALA A 177 -15.00 -9.81 -1.84
N GLU A 178 -14.61 -10.64 -0.88
CA GLU A 178 -14.34 -12.06 -1.09
C GLU A 178 -14.79 -12.93 0.08
N ILE A 179 -15.10 -14.18 -0.22
CA ILE A 179 -15.55 -15.19 0.74
C ILE A 179 -14.31 -15.99 1.18
N PRO A 180 -13.84 -15.84 2.43
CA PRO A 180 -12.71 -16.59 2.93
C PRO A 180 -13.11 -18.05 3.20
N ILE A 181 -12.41 -19.01 2.58
CA ILE A 181 -12.74 -20.43 2.77
C ILE A 181 -12.37 -20.93 4.16
N ALA A 182 -11.54 -20.19 4.89
CA ALA A 182 -11.20 -20.43 6.29
C ALA A 182 -12.45 -20.55 7.18
N LEU A 183 -13.52 -19.79 6.86
CA LEU A 183 -14.79 -19.84 7.59
C LEU A 183 -15.61 -21.13 7.31
N PHE A 184 -15.18 -21.93 6.33
CA PHE A 184 -15.83 -23.16 5.89
C PHE A 184 -14.89 -24.39 6.02
N GLY A 185 -13.85 -24.29 6.86
CA GLY A 185 -12.90 -25.38 7.12
C GLY A 185 -11.70 -25.45 6.16
N GLY A 186 -11.52 -24.44 5.29
CA GLY A 186 -10.40 -24.34 4.35
C GLY A 186 -9.15 -23.66 4.91
N SER A 187 -8.18 -23.40 4.02
CA SER A 187 -6.93 -22.69 4.35
C SER A 187 -7.19 -21.23 4.75
N LEU A 188 -6.41 -20.70 5.71
CA LEU A 188 -6.51 -19.31 6.17
C LEU A 188 -6.25 -18.31 5.05
N PHE A 189 -5.28 -18.58 4.18
CA PHE A 189 -4.84 -17.68 3.12
C PHE A 189 -5.48 -18.00 1.78
N LYS A 190 -6.77 -18.38 1.80
CA LYS A 190 -7.51 -18.60 0.58
C LYS A 190 -8.90 -18.00 0.67
N SER A 191 -9.26 -17.30 -0.39
CA SER A 191 -10.58 -16.71 -0.62
C SER A 191 -11.01 -16.88 -2.07
N TYR A 192 -12.30 -16.64 -2.31
CA TYR A 192 -12.88 -16.53 -3.65
C TYR A 192 -13.68 -15.24 -3.75
N SER A 193 -13.57 -14.54 -4.88
CA SER A 193 -14.32 -13.32 -5.17
C SER A 193 -15.81 -13.51 -4.89
N ALA A 194 -16.43 -12.56 -4.18
CA ALA A 194 -17.86 -12.62 -3.87
C ALA A 194 -18.76 -12.40 -5.11
N TYR A 195 -18.17 -11.95 -6.22
CA TYR A 195 -18.84 -11.76 -7.49
C TYR A 195 -17.94 -12.22 -8.65
N ALA A 196 -18.57 -12.65 -9.74
CA ALA A 196 -17.89 -12.84 -11.01
C ALA A 196 -17.47 -11.44 -11.52
N GLY A 197 -16.16 -11.18 -11.63
CA GLY A 197 -15.66 -9.90 -12.15
C GLY A 197 -16.20 -9.61 -13.55
N VAL A 198 -15.97 -8.39 -14.04
CA VAL A 198 -16.24 -8.05 -15.44
C VAL A 198 -15.03 -8.55 -16.27
N GLN A 199 -15.29 -9.32 -17.32
CA GLN A 199 -14.26 -9.76 -18.28
C GLN A 199 -13.59 -8.58 -18.97
#